data_AF-A0A2M7WS60-F1
#
_entry.id   AF-A0A2M7WS60-F1
#
_cell.length_a   1.000
_cell.length_b   1.000
_cell.length_c   1.000
_cell.angle_alpha   90.00
_cell.angle_beta   90.00
_cell.angle_gamma   90.00
#
_symmetry.space_group_name_H-M   'P 1'
#
loop_
_entity.id
_entity.type
_entity.pdbx_description
1 polymer ?
#
loop_
_entity_poly.entity_id
_entity_poly.type
_entity_poly.pdbx_seq_one_letter_code
_entity_poly.pdbx_strand_id
1 'polypeptide(L)' 'MSDKSKALESALSQIERQFGKGTVMRLGDSARVPVEVIPSGSLALDAALGVGGYPRGRV' A
#
# COMPACT_ATOMS: atom_id res chain seq x y z
N MET A 1 14.83 16.74 19.13
CA MET A 1 14.11 15.89 18.15
C MET A 1 14.14 16.43 16.70
N SER A 2 14.69 17.63 16.44
CA SER A 2 14.67 18.28 15.11
C SER A 2 15.65 17.71 14.09
N ASP A 3 16.85 17.28 14.51
CA ASP A 3 17.88 16.87 13.54
C ASP A 3 17.60 15.48 12.95
N LYS A 4 16.99 14.59 13.72
CA LYS A 4 16.59 13.25 13.25
C LYS A 4 15.50 13.33 12.19
N SER A 5 14.50 14.20 12.35
CA SER A 5 13.43 14.36 11.36
C SER A 5 13.94 15.00 10.07
N LYS A 6 14.82 16.01 10.17
CA LYS A 6 15.48 16.63 9.00
C LYS A 6 16.35 15.63 8.23
N ALA A 7 17.15 14.83 8.94
CA ALA A 7 17.96 13.80 8.31
C ALA A 7 17.10 12.74 7.61
N LEU A 8 15.97 12.35 8.23
CA LEU A 8 15.02 11.41 7.64
C LEU A 8 14.37 11.96 6.37
N GLU A 9 13.88 13.20 6.38
CA GLU A 9 13.28 13.84 5.20
C GLU A 9 14.29 13.97 4.04
N SER A 10 15.53 14.34 4.35
CA SER A 10 16.61 14.40 3.36
C SER A 10 16.88 13.03 2.73
N ALA A 11 16.97 11.97 3.55
CA ALA A 11 17.17 10.61 3.05
C ALA A 11 16.00 10.12 2.18
N LEU A 12 14.76 10.39 2.58
CA LEU A 12 13.57 10.05 1.79
C LEU A 12 13.58 10.77 0.44
N SER A 13 13.91 12.06 0.42
CA SER A 13 14.03 12.84 -0.82
C SER A 13 15.13 12.31 -1.75
N GLN A 14 16.26 11.85 -1.19
CA GLN A 14 17.33 11.23 -1.98
C GLN A 14 16.86 9.93 -2.65
N ILE A 15 16.12 9.08 -1.92
CA ILE A 15 15.57 7.83 -2.45
C ILE A 15 14.58 8.11 -3.60
N GLU A 16 13.65 9.05 -3.40
CA GLU A 16 12.69 9.42 -4.45
C GLU A 16 13.36 9.98 -5.71
N ARG A 17 14.42 10.78 -5.55
CA ARG A 17 15.17 11.33 -6.69
C ARG A 17 15.91 10.25 -7.48
N GLN A 18 16.45 9.23 -6.80
CA GLN A 18 17.23 8.18 -7.44
C GLN A 18 16.35 7.12 -8.12
N PHE A 19 15.24 6.75 -7.49
CA PHE A 19 14.44 5.60 -7.95
C PHE A 19 13.08 6.00 -8.54
N GLY A 20 12.69 7.28 -8.43
CA GLY A 20 11.40 7.79 -8.87
C GLY A 20 10.42 8.02 -7.71
N LYS A 21 9.33 8.74 -8.02
CA LYS A 21 8.27 9.05 -7.05
C LYS A 21 7.54 7.77 -6.61
N GLY A 22 7.19 7.69 -5.32
CA GLY A 22 6.42 6.57 -4.77
C GLY A 22 7.23 5.30 -4.49
N THR A 23 8.56 5.38 -4.59
CA THR A 23 9.49 4.29 -4.24
C THR A 23 9.60 4.08 -2.74
N VAL A 24 9.33 5.13 -1.96
CA VAL A 24 9.18 5.09 -0.51
C VAL A 24 7.98 5.95 -0.12
N MET A 25 7.18 5.48 0.83
CA MET A 25 6.02 6.20 1.34
C MET A 25 5.77 5.77 2.79
N ARG A 26 5.12 6.61 3.60
CA ARG A 26 4.73 6.16 4.93
C ARG A 26 3.50 5.27 4.81
N LEU A 27 3.50 4.21 5.61
CA LEU A 27 2.36 3.32 5.73
C LEU A 27 1.17 4.12 6.30
N GLY A 28 0.15 4.37 5.46
CA GLY A 28 -1.04 5.13 5.83
C GLY A 28 -1.13 6.55 5.25
N ASP A 29 -0.09 7.05 4.56
CA ASP A 29 -0.17 8.32 3.82
C ASP A 29 -1.14 8.21 2.62
N SER A 30 -1.29 6.99 2.09
CA SER A 30 -2.41 6.67 1.19
C SER A 30 -3.64 6.34 2.03
N ALA A 31 -4.76 7.03 1.76
CA ALA A 31 -6.07 6.60 2.23
C ALA A 31 -6.20 5.10 1.93
N ARG A 32 -6.72 4.30 2.89
CA ARG A 32 -6.87 2.84 2.74
C ARG A 32 -7.55 2.56 1.40
N VAL A 33 -6.76 2.24 0.37
CA VAL A 33 -7.26 2.06 -0.98
C VAL A 33 -8.15 0.82 -0.91
N PRO A 34 -9.42 0.90 -1.33
CA PRO A 34 -10.26 -0.27 -1.41
C PRO A 34 -9.52 -1.36 -2.18
N VAL A 35 -9.35 -2.52 -1.56
CA VAL A 35 -8.69 -3.64 -2.22
C VAL A 35 -9.62 -4.09 -3.33
N GLU A 36 -9.18 -3.97 -4.58
CA GLU A 36 -9.93 -4.50 -5.71
C GLU A 36 -9.96 -6.03 -5.62
N VAL A 37 -11.14 -6.62 -5.80
CA VAL A 37 -11.37 -8.07 -5.68
C VAL A 37 -11.99 -8.63 -6.94
N ILE A 38 -11.65 -9.88 -7.25
CA ILE A 38 -12.24 -10.68 -8.32
C ILE A 38 -13.15 -11.73 -7.66
N PRO A 39 -14.46 -11.78 -7.94
CA PRO A 39 -15.35 -12.78 -7.36
C PRO A 39 -14.89 -14.20 -7.71
N SER A 40 -15.02 -15.13 -6.76
CA SER A 40 -14.70 -16.54 -7.02
C SER A 40 -15.75 -17.26 -7.85
N GLY A 41 -16.95 -16.67 -7.98
CA GLY A 41 -18.11 -17.29 -8.61
C GLY A 41 -18.97 -18.12 -7.65
N SER A 42 -18.55 -18.25 -6.39
CA SER A 42 -19.31 -18.88 -5.31
C SER A 42 -19.57 -17.89 -4.19
N LEU A 43 -20.85 -17.58 -3.93
CA LEU A 43 -21.24 -16.63 -2.88
C LEU A 43 -20.75 -17.05 -1.49
N ALA A 44 -20.79 -18.35 -1.19
CA ALA A 44 -20.33 -18.89 0.08
C ALA A 44 -18.82 -18.68 0.28
N LEU A 45 -18.04 -18.87 -0.79
CA LEU A 45 -16.59 -18.68 -0.74
C LEU A 45 -16.23 -17.20 -0.64
N ASP A 46 -16.88 -16.33 -1.43
CA ASP A 46 -16.66 -14.88 -1.38
C ASP A 46 -16.97 -14.30 0.01
N ALA A 47 -18.04 -14.80 0.65
CA ALA A 47 -18.37 -14.44 2.03
C ALA A 47 -17.33 -14.96 3.03
N ALA A 48 -16.88 -16.22 2.88
CA ALA A 48 -15.88 -16.82 3.76
C ALA A 48 -14.51 -16.11 3.68
N LEU A 49 -14.14 -15.59 2.51
CA LEU A 49 -12.93 -14.79 2.32
C LEU A 49 -12.98 -13.43 3.03
N GLY A 50 -14.17 -12.96 3.44
CA GLY A 50 -14.39 -11.72 4.21
C GLY A 50 -14.20 -10.43 3.41
N VAL A 51 -13.42 -10.46 2.32
CA VAL A 51 -13.21 -9.35 1.39
C VAL A 51 -14.08 -9.44 0.12
N GLY A 52 -14.85 -10.52 -0.03
CA GLY A 52 -15.78 -10.70 -1.16
C GLY A 52 -15.17 -11.32 -2.42
N GLY A 53 -13.96 -11.89 -2.35
CA GLY A 53 -13.31 -12.55 -3.49
C GLY A 53 -11.79 -12.58 -3.40
N TYR A 54 -11.12 -12.88 -4.51
CA TYR A 54 -9.66 -12.89 -4.61
C TYR A 54 -9.10 -11.48 -4.74
N PRO A 55 -8.18 -11.03 -3.86
CA PRO A 55 -7.64 -9.69 -3.92
C PRO A 55 -6.64 -9.55 -5.06
N ARG A 56 -6.80 -8.51 -5.89
CA ARG A 56 -5.90 -8.26 -7.02
C ARG A 56 -4.49 -7.89 -6.58
N GLY A 57 -3.51 -8.25 -7.42
CA GLY A 57 -2.10 -7.95 -7.19
C GLY A 57 -1.47 -8.72 -6.03
N ARG A 58 -2.13 -9.78 -5.56
CA ARG A 58 -1.65 -10.67 -4.49
C ARG A 58 -1.66 -12.11 -5.00
N VAL A 59 -0.72 -12.89 -4.50
CA VAL A 59 -0.64 -14.35 -4.67
C VAL A 59 -0.90 -14.98 -3.32
#